data_AF-A0A7S4MRQ5-F1
#
_entry.id   AF-A0A7S4MRQ5-F1
#
_cell.length_a   1.000
_cell.length_b   1.000
_cell.length_c   1.000
_cell.angle_alpha   90.00
_cell.angle_beta   90.00
_cell.angle_gamma   90.00
#
_symmetry.space_group_name_H-M   'P 1'
#
loop_
_entity.id
_entity.type
_entity.pdbx_description
1 polymer ?
#
loop_
_entity_poly.entity_id
_entity_poly.type
_entity_poly.pdbx_seq_one_letter_code
_entity_poly.pdbx_strand_id
1 'polypeptide(L)'
;DQFVTGDGDCIITFWQDHTEQEKEAEQQNRELQLLQEQELSNLLHQKKYKEAVHIAFKLDQPYKIRSILSTLLETDTEALQEIVDQFDDNSLEKCLTYIRDWNTSARFSVIAQEVLNRILKTYPPSRLMKVPNMKTMLLGLIPYTNRHYQRLDMLLQKACIIDFTLQ
;
A
#
# COMPACT_ATOMS: atom_id res chain seq x y z
N ASP A 1 -5.48 -21.35 37.98
CA ASP A 1 -5.56 -22.81 38.18
C ASP A 1 -4.96 -23.55 36.99
N GLN A 2 -4.09 -24.52 37.23
CA GLN A 2 -3.46 -25.32 36.18
C GLN A 2 -4.22 -26.63 36.03
N PHE A 3 -4.71 -26.92 34.82
CA PHE A 3 -5.37 -28.17 34.49
C PHE A 3 -4.34 -29.14 33.95
N VAL A 4 -4.27 -30.36 34.47
CA VAL A 4 -3.30 -31.36 34.02
C VAL A 4 -4.07 -32.54 33.46
N THR A 5 -3.81 -32.87 32.19
CA THR A 5 -4.41 -34.01 31.52
C THR A 5 -3.32 -35.03 31.20
N GLY A 6 -3.46 -36.25 31.70
CA GLY A 6 -2.60 -37.39 31.35
C GLY A 6 -3.31 -38.32 30.39
N ASP A 7 -2.65 -38.65 29.28
CA ASP A 7 -3.13 -39.59 28.27
C ASP A 7 -2.50 -40.99 28.44
N GLY A 8 -3.16 -42.03 27.91
CA GLY A 8 -2.70 -43.42 27.96
C GLY A 8 -1.35 -43.66 27.26
N ASP A 9 -0.93 -42.72 26.42
CA ASP A 9 0.36 -42.72 25.71
C ASP A 9 1.54 -42.17 26.55
N CYS A 10 1.39 -42.08 27.88
CA CYS A 10 2.41 -41.57 28.82
C CYS A 10 2.80 -40.09 28.59
N ILE A 11 1.92 -39.28 28.01
CA ILE A 11 2.10 -37.83 27.85
C ILE A 11 1.26 -37.11 28.90
N ILE A 12 1.90 -36.22 29.67
CA ILE A 12 1.24 -35.35 30.65
C ILE A 12 1.29 -33.93 30.10
N THR A 13 0.12 -33.36 29.79
CA THR A 13 -0.01 -32.00 29.26
C THR A 13 -0.51 -31.06 30.36
N PHE A 14 0.22 -29.98 30.58
CA PHE A 14 -0.15 -28.92 31.50
C PHE A 14 -0.85 -27.80 30.73
N TRP A 15 -2.10 -27.52 31.10
CA TRP A 15 -2.90 -26.42 30.58
C TRP A 15 -2.92 -25.31 31.62
N GLN A 16 -2.49 -24.13 31.22
CA GLN A 16 -2.58 -22.92 32.02
C GLN A 16 -3.58 -21.99 31.36
N ASP A 17 -4.57 -21.51 32.12
CA ASP A 17 -5.56 -20.57 31.63
C ASP A 17 -4.88 -19.21 31.39
N HIS A 18 -4.70 -18.86 30.11
CA HIS A 18 -4.17 -17.56 29.66
C HIS A 18 -5.27 -16.63 29.11
N THR A 19 -6.55 -16.99 29.28
CA THR A 19 -7.68 -16.30 28.63
C THR A 19 -7.78 -14.83 29.07
N GLU A 20 -7.47 -14.51 30.33
CA GLU A 20 -7.52 -13.13 30.84
C GLU A 20 -6.35 -12.28 30.32
N GLN A 21 -5.14 -12.86 30.28
CA GLN A 21 -3.95 -12.20 29.75
C GLN A 21 -4.07 -11.92 28.24
N GLU A 22 -4.61 -12.87 27.48
CA GLU A 22 -4.87 -12.68 26.05
C GLU A 22 -5.92 -11.58 25.81
N LYS A 23 -6.98 -11.52 26.62
CA LYS A 23 -8.00 -10.45 26.52
C LYS A 23 -7.42 -9.08 26.83
N GLU A 24 -6.62 -8.94 27.88
CA GLU A 24 -5.95 -7.68 28.21
C GLU A 24 -5.00 -7.25 27.10
N ALA A 25 -4.19 -8.18 26.57
CA ALA A 25 -3.28 -7.90 25.47
C ALA A 25 -4.02 -7.50 24.18
N GLU A 26 -5.13 -8.17 23.85
CA GLU A 26 -5.99 -7.78 22.74
C GLU A 26 -6.59 -6.38 22.94
N GLN A 27 -7.05 -6.07 24.15
CA GLN A 27 -7.63 -4.78 24.46
C GLN A 27 -6.59 -3.65 24.32
N GLN A 28 -5.39 -3.86 24.86
CA GLN A 28 -4.27 -2.92 24.71
C GLN A 28 -3.89 -2.72 23.23
N ASN A 29 -3.85 -3.79 22.43
CA ASN A 29 -3.58 -3.69 21.00
C ASN A 29 -4.66 -2.90 20.25
N ARG A 30 -5.94 -3.08 20.60
CA ARG A 30 -7.05 -2.31 20.01
C ARG A 30 -6.96 -0.84 20.39
N GLU A 31 -6.66 -0.53 21.64
CA GLU A 31 -6.46 0.84 22.12
C GLU A 31 -5.30 1.52 21.37
N LEU A 32 -4.17 0.82 21.18
CA LEU A 32 -3.04 1.33 20.40
C LEU A 32 -3.41 1.60 18.93
N GLN A 33 -4.16 0.70 18.29
CA GLN A 33 -4.62 0.91 16.91
C GLN A 33 -5.53 2.14 16.80
N LEU A 34 -6.49 2.29 17.72
CA LEU A 34 -7.38 3.45 17.75
C LEU A 34 -6.63 4.77 17.92
N LEU A 35 -5.63 4.81 18.81
CA LEU A 35 -4.79 5.98 19.01
C LEU A 35 -4.04 6.35 17.72
N GLN A 36 -3.47 5.36 17.02
CA GLN A 36 -2.75 5.62 15.77
C GLN A 36 -3.70 6.05 14.63
N GLU A 37 -4.93 5.54 14.59
CA GLU A 37 -5.94 6.01 13.64
C GLU A 37 -6.33 7.46 13.87
N GLN A 38 -6.47 7.85 15.14
CA GLN A 38 -6.74 9.22 15.52
C GLN A 38 -5.55 10.14 15.16
N GLU A 39 -4.33 9.70 15.43
CA GLU A 39 -3.11 10.41 15.02
C GLU A 39 -3.06 10.62 13.51
N LEU A 40 -3.34 9.57 12.73
CA LEU A 40 -3.42 9.66 11.28
C LEU A 40 -4.47 10.68 10.82
N SER A 41 -5.66 10.68 11.42
CA SER A 41 -6.70 11.67 11.11
C SER A 41 -6.22 13.10 11.38
N ASN A 42 -5.58 13.32 12.53
CA ASN A 42 -5.03 14.62 12.89
C ASN A 42 -3.94 15.09 11.90
N LEU A 43 -3.06 14.20 11.46
CA LEU A 43 -2.02 14.52 10.46
C LEU A 43 -2.61 14.87 9.10
N LEU A 44 -3.68 14.18 8.68
CA LEU A 44 -4.42 14.52 7.47
C LEU A 44 -5.06 15.90 7.56
N HIS A 45 -5.66 16.24 8.70
CA HIS A 45 -6.19 17.58 8.94
C HIS A 45 -5.11 18.67 8.91
N GLN A 46 -3.92 18.36 9.45
CA GLN A 46 -2.76 19.26 9.42
C GLN A 46 -2.03 19.29 8.06
N LYS A 47 -2.49 18.53 7.05
CA LYS A 47 -1.86 18.38 5.73
C LYS A 47 -0.40 17.90 5.78
N LYS A 48 -0.03 17.18 6.84
CA LYS A 48 1.30 16.57 6.98
C LYS A 48 1.33 15.20 6.27
N TYR A 49 1.42 15.23 4.95
CA TYR A 49 1.29 14.02 4.13
C TYR A 49 2.42 13.01 4.33
N LYS A 50 3.65 13.47 4.59
CA LYS A 50 4.83 12.58 4.80
C LYS A 50 4.63 11.66 6.01
N GLU A 51 4.36 12.26 7.17
CA GLU A 51 4.12 11.53 8.43
C GLU A 51 2.86 10.66 8.31
N ALA A 52 1.80 11.18 7.69
CA ALA A 52 0.55 10.44 7.49
C ALA A 52 0.76 9.17 6.64
N VAL A 53 1.57 9.22 5.58
CA VAL A 53 1.88 8.05 4.76
C VAL A 53 2.67 7.02 5.55
N HIS A 54 3.64 7.44 6.37
CA HIS A 54 4.41 6.51 7.19
C HIS A 54 3.55 5.80 8.23
N ILE A 55 2.65 6.51 8.91
CA ILE A 55 1.68 5.90 9.84
C ILE A 55 0.70 5.00 9.08
N ALA A 56 0.24 5.40 7.89
CA ALA A 56 -0.66 4.58 7.09
C ALA A 56 -0.03 3.24 6.62
N PHE A 57 1.28 3.20 6.37
CA PHE A 57 2.02 1.96 6.11
C PHE A 57 2.15 1.06 7.35
N LYS A 58 2.24 1.64 8.54
CA LYS A 58 2.21 0.87 9.81
C LYS A 58 0.84 0.26 10.08
N LEU A 59 -0.22 0.97 9.72
CA LEU A 59 -1.61 0.51 9.90
C LEU A 59 -2.11 -0.38 8.75
N ASP A 60 -1.31 -0.59 7.70
CA ASP A 60 -1.70 -1.37 6.51
C ASP A 60 -3.02 -0.90 5.89
N GLN A 61 -3.19 0.42 5.74
CA GLN A 61 -4.40 1.03 5.20
C GLN A 61 -4.22 1.52 3.75
N PRO A 62 -4.34 0.63 2.72
CA PRO A 62 -4.05 0.97 1.33
C PRO A 62 -4.98 2.03 0.77
N TYR A 63 -6.25 2.06 1.20
CA TYR A 63 -7.21 3.07 0.76
C TYR A 63 -6.76 4.49 1.14
N LYS A 64 -6.31 4.68 2.39
CA LYS A 64 -5.89 6.00 2.89
C LYS A 64 -4.60 6.46 2.21
N ILE A 65 -3.65 5.55 2.01
CA ILE A 65 -2.41 5.83 1.26
C ILE A 65 -2.77 6.31 -0.14
N ARG A 66 -3.66 5.60 -0.85
CA ARG A 66 -4.08 6.00 -2.19
C ARG A 66 -4.77 7.37 -2.19
N SER A 67 -5.65 7.66 -1.23
CA SER A 67 -6.32 8.97 -1.18
C SER A 67 -5.34 10.10 -0.91
N ILE A 68 -4.32 9.86 -0.08
CA ILE A 68 -3.25 10.83 0.14
C ILE A 68 -2.46 11.04 -1.16
N LEU A 69 -2.05 9.96 -1.82
CA LEU A 69 -1.30 10.07 -3.08
C LEU A 69 -2.12 10.70 -4.21
N SER A 70 -3.43 10.44 -4.27
CA SER A 70 -4.31 11.04 -5.28
C SER A 70 -4.50 12.53 -5.05
N THR A 71 -4.74 12.94 -3.79
CA THR A 71 -4.85 14.36 -3.45
C THR A 71 -3.53 15.08 -3.75
N LEU A 72 -2.41 14.46 -3.41
CA LEU A 72 -1.09 15.02 -3.65
C LEU A 72 -0.74 15.12 -5.14
N LEU A 73 -1.14 14.14 -5.95
CA LEU A 73 -0.98 14.20 -7.41
C LEU A 73 -1.68 15.44 -8.02
N GLU A 74 -2.83 15.84 -7.46
CA GLU A 74 -3.59 17.02 -7.91
C GLU A 74 -3.05 18.34 -7.35
N THR A 75 -2.46 18.34 -6.14
CA THR A 75 -2.01 19.59 -5.48
C THR A 75 -0.53 19.90 -5.70
N ASP A 76 0.34 18.91 -5.51
CA ASP A 76 1.79 19.12 -5.48
C ASP A 76 2.56 17.85 -5.87
N THR A 77 3.08 17.86 -7.09
CA THR A 77 3.85 16.76 -7.65
C THR A 77 5.26 16.61 -7.09
N GLU A 78 5.83 17.67 -6.49
CA GLU A 78 7.17 17.65 -5.91
C GLU A 78 7.12 16.99 -4.53
N ALA A 79 6.16 17.38 -3.70
CA ALA A 79 5.91 16.74 -2.41
C ALA A 79 5.67 15.22 -2.54
N LEU A 80 5.04 14.77 -3.64
CA LEU A 80 4.86 13.34 -3.92
C LEU A 80 6.19 12.64 -4.16
N GLN A 81 7.13 13.29 -4.87
CA GLN A 81 8.45 12.74 -5.12
C GLN A 81 9.26 12.62 -3.82
N GLU A 82 9.21 13.65 -2.97
CA GLU A 82 9.89 13.61 -1.67
C GLU A 82 9.39 12.47 -0.76
N ILE A 83 8.09 12.14 -0.82
CA ILE A 83 7.54 10.99 -0.09
C ILE A 83 8.09 9.68 -0.65
N VAL A 84 8.13 9.54 -1.98
CA VAL A 84 8.62 8.34 -2.64
C VAL A 84 10.11 8.12 -2.35
N ASP A 85 10.91 9.18 -2.28
CA ASP A 85 12.35 9.13 -2.01
C ASP A 85 12.68 8.65 -0.58
N GLN A 86 11.74 8.78 0.36
CA GLN A 86 11.92 8.40 1.77
C GLN A 86 11.45 6.98 2.10
N PHE A 87 11.03 6.19 1.10
CA PHE A 87 10.58 4.82 1.37
C PHE A 87 11.73 3.88 1.79
N ASP A 88 11.51 3.24 2.93
CA ASP A 88 12.25 2.07 3.38
C ASP A 88 11.90 0.82 2.56
N ASP A 89 12.74 -0.20 2.60
CA ASP A 89 12.58 -1.39 1.76
C ASP A 89 11.28 -2.17 2.06
N ASN A 90 10.78 -2.11 3.31
CA ASN A 90 9.50 -2.74 3.71
C ASN A 90 8.31 -1.94 3.17
N SER A 91 8.30 -0.61 3.37
CA SER A 91 7.28 0.25 2.77
C SER A 91 7.26 0.15 1.24
N LEU A 92 8.43 -0.02 0.60
CA LEU A 92 8.54 -0.22 -0.85
C LEU A 92 7.86 -1.52 -1.30
N GLU A 93 8.07 -2.63 -0.58
CA GLU A 93 7.38 -3.90 -0.85
C GLU A 93 5.86 -3.78 -0.72
N LYS A 94 5.39 -3.18 0.38
CA LYS A 94 3.97 -2.93 0.61
C LYS A 94 3.38 -2.03 -0.47
N CYS A 95 4.09 -0.95 -0.83
CA CYS A 95 3.66 -0.01 -1.86
C CYS A 95 3.52 -0.70 -3.22
N LEU A 96 4.50 -1.52 -3.63
CA LEU A 96 4.43 -2.28 -4.89
C LEU A 96 3.27 -3.27 -4.90
N THR A 97 2.98 -3.90 -3.77
CA THR A 97 1.79 -4.77 -3.61
C THR A 97 0.50 -3.97 -3.82
N TYR A 98 0.38 -2.80 -3.20
CA TYR A 98 -0.80 -1.95 -3.36
C TYR A 98 -0.92 -1.38 -4.78
N ILE A 99 0.18 -1.01 -5.42
CA ILE A 99 0.21 -0.54 -6.81
C ILE A 99 -0.30 -1.64 -7.74
N ARG A 100 0.10 -2.90 -7.53
CA ARG A 100 -0.45 -4.05 -8.27
C ARG A 100 -1.96 -4.09 -8.17
N ASP A 101 -2.50 -3.96 -6.96
CA ASP A 101 -3.93 -4.04 -6.72
C ASP A 101 -4.67 -2.83 -7.32
N TRP A 102 -4.11 -1.62 -7.22
CA TRP A 102 -4.69 -0.41 -7.82
C TRP A 102 -4.66 -0.44 -9.35
N ASN A 103 -3.61 -1.02 -9.94
CA ASN A 103 -3.46 -1.13 -11.40
C ASN A 103 -4.50 -2.06 -12.04
N THR A 104 -5.11 -2.98 -11.27
CA THR A 104 -6.22 -3.81 -11.77
C THR A 104 -7.46 -3.00 -12.13
N SER A 105 -7.66 -1.84 -11.48
CA SER A 105 -8.82 -0.98 -11.68
C SER A 105 -8.51 0.17 -12.64
N ALA A 106 -9.33 0.33 -13.67
CA ALA A 106 -9.20 1.45 -14.60
C ALA A 106 -9.39 2.82 -13.96
N ARG A 107 -10.08 2.92 -12.81
CA ARG A 107 -10.26 4.19 -12.09
C ARG A 107 -8.99 4.63 -11.36
N PHE A 108 -8.21 3.67 -10.90
CA PHE A 108 -7.03 3.91 -10.06
C PHE A 108 -5.71 3.68 -10.79
N SER A 109 -5.77 3.26 -12.07
CA SER A 109 -4.59 2.98 -12.89
C SER A 109 -3.70 4.19 -13.07
N VAL A 110 -4.26 5.40 -13.26
CA VAL A 110 -3.48 6.63 -13.43
C VAL A 110 -2.58 6.89 -12.23
N ILE A 111 -3.15 6.82 -11.02
CA ILE A 111 -2.38 7.02 -9.77
C ILE A 111 -1.35 5.90 -9.59
N ALA A 112 -1.74 4.65 -9.85
CA ALA A 112 -0.83 3.51 -9.75
C ALA A 112 0.37 3.64 -10.68
N GLN A 113 0.14 4.05 -11.93
CA GLN A 113 1.19 4.23 -12.93
C GLN A 113 2.11 5.41 -12.59
N GLU A 114 1.58 6.51 -12.03
CA GLU A 114 2.44 7.64 -11.68
C GLU A 114 3.30 7.43 -10.46
N VAL A 115 2.77 6.73 -9.45
CA VAL A 115 3.58 6.30 -8.31
C VAL A 115 4.64 5.31 -8.78
N LEU A 116 4.29 4.35 -9.66
CA LEU A 116 5.24 3.40 -10.23
C LEU A 116 6.34 4.10 -11.05
N ASN A 117 5.99 5.06 -11.90
CA ASN A 117 6.93 5.84 -12.71
C ASN A 117 7.96 6.56 -11.84
N ARG A 118 7.52 7.15 -10.73
CA ARG A 118 8.41 7.83 -9.77
C ARG A 118 9.31 6.85 -9.04
N ILE A 119 8.79 5.73 -8.56
CA ILE A 119 9.59 4.67 -7.93
C ILE A 119 10.69 4.19 -8.89
N LEU A 120 10.36 3.96 -10.17
CA LEU A 120 11.33 3.50 -11.17
C LEU A 120 12.39 4.56 -11.53
N LYS A 121 12.08 5.85 -11.38
CA LYS A 121 13.03 6.95 -11.60
C LYS A 121 13.93 7.21 -10.39
N THR A 122 13.40 7.07 -9.19
CA THR A 122 14.14 7.29 -7.94
C THR A 122 15.06 6.12 -7.60
N TYR A 123 14.57 4.88 -7.69
CA TYR A 123 15.29 3.71 -7.18
C TYR A 123 16.02 2.95 -8.28
N PRO A 124 17.32 2.62 -8.08
CA PRO A 124 18.06 1.85 -9.07
C PRO A 124 17.52 0.41 -9.15
N PRO A 125 17.56 -0.23 -10.34
CA PRO A 125 17.06 -1.58 -10.54
C PRO A 125 17.76 -2.63 -9.66
N SER A 126 19.00 -2.37 -9.24
CA SER A 126 19.74 -3.21 -8.30
C SER A 126 19.10 -3.28 -6.91
N ARG A 127 18.45 -2.21 -6.45
CA ARG A 127 17.72 -2.18 -5.17
C ARG A 127 16.35 -2.84 -5.32
N LEU A 128 15.66 -2.57 -6.42
CA LEU A 128 14.36 -3.18 -6.73
C LEU A 128 14.42 -4.70 -6.83
N MET A 129 15.52 -5.27 -7.33
CA MET A 129 15.72 -6.73 -7.37
C MET A 129 15.91 -7.39 -6.00
N LYS A 130 16.29 -6.63 -4.96
CA LYS A 130 16.46 -7.15 -3.59
C LYS A 130 15.12 -7.28 -2.86
N VAL A 131 14.07 -6.62 -3.34
CA VAL A 131 12.74 -6.69 -2.75
C VAL A 131 12.18 -8.10 -2.98
N PRO A 132 11.74 -8.81 -1.93
CA PRO A 132 11.14 -10.13 -2.09
C PRO A 132 9.89 -10.04 -2.95
N ASN A 133 9.62 -11.08 -3.73
CA ASN A 133 8.46 -11.16 -4.62
C ASN A 133 8.35 -10.09 -5.73
N MET A 134 9.39 -9.30 -6.00
CA MET A 134 9.35 -8.29 -7.06
C MET A 134 9.00 -8.88 -8.44
N LYS A 135 9.55 -10.05 -8.78
CA LYS A 135 9.29 -10.71 -10.06
C LYS A 135 7.82 -11.06 -10.25
N THR A 136 7.16 -11.60 -9.23
CA THR A 136 5.75 -12.00 -9.32
C THR A 136 4.84 -10.77 -9.39
N MET A 137 5.18 -9.71 -8.65
CA MET A 137 4.48 -8.42 -8.72
C MET A 137 4.59 -7.80 -10.12
N LEU A 138 5.79 -7.76 -10.71
CA LEU A 138 6.01 -7.24 -12.05
C LEU A 138 5.24 -8.02 -13.12
N LEU A 139 5.25 -9.36 -13.03
CA LEU A 139 4.48 -10.20 -13.94
C LEU A 139 2.97 -9.92 -13.85
N GLY A 140 2.46 -9.58 -12.66
CA GLY A 140 1.08 -9.14 -12.48
C GLY A 140 0.81 -7.73 -13.01
N LEU A 141 1.80 -6.82 -12.96
CA LEU A 141 1.65 -5.43 -13.37
C LEU A 141 1.69 -5.22 -14.90
N ILE A 142 2.57 -5.94 -15.60
CA ILE A 142 2.79 -5.80 -17.04
C ILE A 142 1.49 -5.91 -17.87
N PRO A 143 0.63 -6.95 -17.71
CA PRO A 143 -0.55 -7.10 -18.56
C PRO A 143 -1.56 -5.96 -18.38
N TYR A 144 -1.79 -5.49 -17.14
CA TYR A 144 -2.68 -4.36 -16.89
C TYR A 144 -2.11 -3.05 -17.40
N THR A 145 -0.80 -2.84 -17.23
CA THR A 145 -0.12 -1.65 -17.77
C THR A 145 -0.23 -1.59 -19.29
N ASN A 146 0.02 -2.72 -19.98
CA ASN A 146 -0.15 -2.81 -21.43
C ASN A 146 -1.60 -2.54 -21.87
N ARG A 147 -2.58 -3.07 -21.13
CA ARG A 147 -4.00 -2.82 -21.42
C ARG A 147 -4.37 -1.36 -21.27
N HIS A 148 -3.90 -0.70 -20.21
CA HIS A 148 -4.13 0.74 -20.00
C HIS A 148 -3.43 1.58 -21.05
N TYR A 149 -2.22 1.20 -21.46
CA TYR A 149 -1.48 1.83 -22.55
C TYR A 149 -2.26 1.77 -23.87
N GLN A 150 -2.73 0.58 -24.28
CA GLN A 150 -3.56 0.42 -25.48
C GLN A 150 -4.84 1.26 -25.41
N ARG A 151 -5.45 1.39 -24.23
CA ARG A 151 -6.63 2.23 -24.03
C ARG A 151 -6.30 3.72 -24.22
N LEU A 152 -5.14 4.18 -23.76
CA LEU A 152 -4.67 5.56 -23.97
C LEU A 152 -4.39 5.83 -25.44
N ASP A 153 -3.74 4.90 -26.15
CA ASP A 153 -3.50 5.01 -27.60
C ASP A 153 -4.82 5.15 -28.38
N MET A 154 -5.83 4.35 -28.05
CA MET A 154 -7.15 4.46 -28.67
C MET A 154 -7.84 5.80 -28.37
N LEU A 155 -7.66 6.36 -27.17
CA LEU A 155 -8.21 7.67 -26.82
C LEU A 155 -7.51 8.78 -27.61
N LEU A 156 -6.19 8.68 -27.80
CA LEU A 156 -5.41 9.62 -28.60
C LEU A 156 -5.87 9.61 -30.07
N GLN A 157 -6.05 8.43 -30.67
CA GLN A 157 -6.59 8.31 -32.02
C GLN A 157 -7.97 8.96 -32.17
N LYS A 158 -8.85 8.78 -31.18
CA LYS A 158 -10.18 9.41 -31.17
C LYS A 158 -10.11 10.93 -31.03
N ALA A 159 -9.16 11.45 -30.24
CA ALA A 159 -8.96 12.88 -30.10
C ALA A 159 -8.53 13.53 -31.44
N CYS A 160 -7.66 12.88 -32.21
CA CYS A 160 -7.27 13.37 -33.54
C CYS A 160 -8.45 13.48 -34.54
N ILE A 161 -9.51 12.70 -34.38
CA ILE A 161 -10.73 12.83 -35.20
C ILE A 161 -11.41 14.18 -34.93
N ILE A 162 -11.38 14.66 -33.68
CA ILE A 162 -11.95 15.97 -33.33
C ILE A 162 -11.18 17.08 -34.06
N ASP A 163 -9.85 17.01 -34.06
CA ASP A 163 -9.01 17.97 -34.79
C ASP A 163 -9.34 17.98 -36.29
N PHE A 164 -9.58 16.81 -36.87
CA PHE A 164 -10.00 16.68 -38.27
C PHE A 164 -11.39 17.29 -38.53
N THR A 165 -12.33 17.18 -37.60
CA THR A 165 -13.67 17.79 -37.74
C THR A 165 -13.71 19.31 -37.56
N LEU A 166 -12.67 19.88 -36.95
CA LEU A 166 -12.54 21.32 -36.70
C LEU A 166 -11.80 22.05 -37.84
N GLN A 167 -11.15 21.32 -38.76
CA GLN A 167 -10.56 21.83 -39.99
C GLN A 167 -11.58 21.88 -41.13
#